data_AF-A0A1G9VJ59-F1
#
_entry.id   AF-A0A1G9VJ59-F1
#
_cell.length_a   1.000
_cell.length_b   1.000
_cell.length_c   1.000
_cell.angle_alpha   90.00
_cell.angle_beta   90.00
_cell.angle_gamma   90.00
#
_symmetry.space_group_name_H-M   'P 1'
#
loop_
_entity.id
_entity.type
_entity.pdbx_description
1 polymer ?
#
loop_
_entity_poly.entity_id
_entity_poly.type
_entity_poly.pdbx_seq_one_letter_code
_entity_poly.pdbx_strand_id
1 'polypeptide(L)'
;MCVRSRTGCVVPELTVRVARACNPQGTTAMAIRDHLNGLWSDEDFEEWYPRDGRPGLSPAQLATVSVLQFLLELSDRQAAESVRNRIDFKYALAMDLEDPGFHHGVLADFRDGEQLQALRQIFVQNYHLDADDRPKWREPEDAGLPHSAIAIVSPYDISARYARRGETRWKGCLAHVTETCDQDSPNVITDVTTTKAPVHDTNALPGILTNLEDRNLLSKEHFVDGGYLSVALKQQVAREHGVGLVGPILARSTRQSRKGTVFHREAFTIDWDAQQVTCPRARSAAGGRHRPRSPPTSTPSSPRTTAASVP
;
A
#
# COMPACT_ATOMS: atom_id res chain seq x y z
N MET A 1 -17.33 -18.88 -13.68
CA MET A 1 -18.13 -19.54 -12.64
C MET A 1 -19.14 -18.51 -12.12
N CYS A 2 -20.40 -18.86 -11.87
CA CYS A 2 -21.35 -17.93 -11.25
C CYS A 2 -21.59 -18.34 -9.83
N VAL A 3 -21.78 -17.32 -9.02
CA VAL A 3 -21.84 -17.49 -7.60
C VAL A 3 -23.10 -16.82 -7.09
N ARG A 4 -23.91 -17.56 -6.34
CA ARG A 4 -25.09 -17.04 -5.66
C ARG A 4 -24.95 -17.32 -4.17
N SER A 5 -25.36 -16.33 -3.38
CA SER A 5 -25.42 -16.37 -1.92
C SER A 5 -26.08 -17.66 -1.44
N ARG A 6 -25.29 -18.56 -0.82
CA ARG A 6 -25.82 -19.55 0.10
C ARG A 6 -25.80 -18.90 1.48
N THR A 7 -26.93 -18.87 2.16
CA THR A 7 -27.07 -18.40 3.55
C THR A 7 -26.31 -19.35 4.51
N GLY A 8 -24.98 -19.35 4.44
CA GLY A 8 -24.07 -20.22 5.18
C GLY A 8 -23.57 -19.60 6.49
N CYS A 9 -24.44 -18.88 7.21
CA CYS A 9 -24.02 -18.25 8.46
C CYS A 9 -24.04 -19.23 9.65
N VAL A 10 -24.89 -20.27 9.60
CA VAL A 10 -25.10 -21.21 10.71
C VAL A 10 -24.68 -22.62 10.30
N VAL A 11 -23.79 -23.23 11.09
CA VAL A 11 -23.37 -24.62 10.88
C VAL A 11 -24.52 -25.55 11.30
N PRO A 12 -24.94 -26.53 10.48
CA PRO A 12 -26.00 -27.47 10.85
C PRO A 12 -25.73 -28.16 12.19
N GLU A 13 -26.74 -28.31 13.05
CA GLU A 13 -26.58 -28.84 14.41
C GLU A 13 -25.90 -30.21 14.44
N LEU A 14 -26.24 -31.08 13.48
CA LEU A 14 -25.62 -32.39 13.36
C LEU A 14 -24.14 -32.28 13.04
N THR A 15 -23.76 -31.39 12.12
CA THR A 15 -22.35 -31.11 11.77
C THR A 15 -21.57 -30.59 12.99
N VAL A 16 -22.15 -29.67 13.77
CA VAL A 16 -21.54 -29.17 15.02
C VAL A 16 -21.27 -30.31 15.99
N ARG A 17 -22.30 -31.13 16.26
CA ARG A 17 -22.22 -32.23 17.23
C ARG A 17 -21.15 -33.25 16.85
N VAL A 18 -21.14 -33.69 15.58
CA VAL A 18 -20.18 -34.69 15.10
C VAL A 18 -18.77 -34.11 15.03
N ALA A 19 -18.59 -32.88 14.53
CA ALA A 19 -17.27 -32.26 14.44
C ALA A 19 -16.58 -32.12 15.81
N ARG A 20 -17.32 -31.65 16.82
CA ARG A 20 -16.80 -31.53 18.20
C ARG A 20 -16.55 -32.87 18.86
N ALA A 21 -17.37 -33.88 18.58
CA ALA A 21 -17.15 -35.23 19.09
C ALA A 21 -15.91 -35.90 18.48
N CYS A 22 -15.67 -35.72 17.17
CA CYS A 22 -14.52 -36.27 16.48
C CYS A 22 -13.22 -35.51 16.75
N ASN A 23 -13.30 -34.21 17.02
CA ASN A 23 -12.14 -33.33 17.24
C ASN A 23 -12.29 -32.55 18.55
N PRO A 24 -12.20 -33.21 19.72
CA PRO A 24 -12.44 -32.56 21.01
C PRO A 24 -11.46 -31.42 21.33
N GLN A 25 -10.26 -31.45 20.75
CA GLN A 25 -9.25 -30.39 20.88
C GLN A 25 -9.33 -29.32 19.77
N GLY A 26 -10.28 -29.49 18.83
CA GLY A 26 -10.37 -28.70 17.60
C GLY A 26 -9.33 -29.11 16.55
N THR A 27 -9.43 -28.47 15.37
CA THR A 27 -8.44 -28.55 14.28
C THR A 27 -8.22 -27.16 13.71
N THR A 28 -7.20 -26.95 12.87
CA THR A 28 -7.00 -25.69 12.14
C THR A 28 -8.25 -25.24 11.40
N ALA A 29 -8.99 -26.17 10.76
CA ALA A 29 -10.20 -25.84 10.01
C ALA A 29 -11.32 -25.33 10.93
N MET A 30 -11.53 -25.99 12.07
CA MET A 30 -12.50 -25.53 13.07
C MET A 30 -12.08 -24.19 13.69
N ALA A 31 -10.79 -24.04 14.00
CA ALA A 31 -10.25 -22.82 14.57
C ALA A 31 -10.36 -21.63 13.60
N ILE A 32 -10.11 -21.82 12.30
CA ILE A 32 -10.34 -20.81 11.26
C ILE A 32 -11.79 -20.35 11.28
N ARG A 33 -12.75 -21.28 11.35
CA ARG A 33 -14.17 -20.91 11.43
C ARG A 33 -14.53 -20.18 12.72
N ASP A 34 -14.05 -20.67 13.87
CA ASP A 34 -14.41 -20.14 15.18
C ASP A 34 -13.74 -18.78 15.46
N HIS A 35 -12.47 -18.61 15.10
CA HIS A 35 -11.72 -17.36 15.30
C HIS A 35 -12.04 -16.28 14.26
N LEU A 36 -12.35 -16.69 13.03
CA LEU A 36 -12.56 -15.78 11.91
C LEU A 36 -14.01 -15.76 11.48
N ASN A 37 -14.93 -15.98 12.43
CA ASN A 37 -16.36 -16.18 12.20
C ASN A 37 -16.94 -15.25 11.11
N GLY A 38 -17.29 -15.83 9.95
CA GLY A 38 -17.84 -15.06 8.83
C GLY A 38 -16.84 -14.05 8.24
N LEU A 39 -15.56 -14.42 8.13
CA LEU A 39 -14.45 -13.60 7.60
C LEU A 39 -14.81 -12.85 6.32
N TRP A 40 -15.69 -13.46 5.53
CA TRP A 40 -16.32 -12.90 4.37
C TRP A 40 -17.67 -13.59 4.13
N SER A 41 -18.61 -12.87 3.54
CA SER A 41 -19.88 -13.39 3.05
C SER A 41 -19.86 -13.49 1.52
N ASP A 42 -20.87 -14.12 0.94
CA ASP A 42 -20.94 -14.27 -0.52
C ASP A 42 -21.02 -12.90 -1.21
N GLU A 43 -21.62 -11.92 -0.53
CA GLU A 43 -21.76 -10.53 -0.98
C GLU A 43 -20.40 -9.82 -1.16
N ASP A 44 -19.38 -10.18 -0.38
CA ASP A 44 -18.02 -9.63 -0.52
C ASP A 44 -17.36 -10.02 -1.86
N PHE A 45 -17.87 -11.04 -2.54
CA PHE A 45 -17.33 -11.53 -3.81
C PHE A 45 -18.24 -11.21 -5.01
N GLU A 46 -19.34 -10.48 -4.81
CA GLU A 46 -20.31 -10.17 -5.88
C GLU A 46 -19.66 -9.47 -7.09
N GLU A 47 -18.66 -8.63 -6.84
CA GLU A 47 -17.95 -7.88 -7.90
C GLU A 47 -16.87 -8.71 -8.59
N TRP A 48 -16.45 -9.84 -8.00
CA TRP A 48 -15.33 -10.64 -8.52
C TRP A 48 -15.76 -11.59 -9.63
N TYR A 49 -17.07 -11.90 -9.74
CA TYR A 49 -17.58 -12.91 -10.66
C TYR A 49 -18.86 -12.48 -11.38
N PRO A 50 -19.07 -12.91 -12.64
CA PRO A 50 -20.29 -12.61 -13.39
C PRO A 50 -21.56 -13.13 -12.70
N ARG A 51 -22.62 -12.31 -12.68
CA ARG A 51 -23.92 -12.63 -12.07
C ARG A 51 -24.74 -13.69 -12.84
N ASP A 52 -24.35 -14.01 -14.08
CA ASP A 52 -25.21 -14.68 -15.07
C ASP A 52 -24.80 -16.12 -15.45
N GLY A 53 -24.24 -16.92 -14.53
CA GLY A 53 -23.86 -18.31 -14.82
C GLY A 53 -24.59 -19.36 -13.97
N ARG A 54 -24.17 -20.62 -14.13
CA ARG A 54 -24.80 -21.77 -13.45
C ARG A 54 -24.62 -21.69 -11.93
N PRO A 55 -25.67 -21.94 -11.12
CA PRO A 55 -25.56 -22.01 -9.67
C PRO A 55 -24.73 -23.24 -9.27
N GLY A 56 -23.86 -23.10 -8.27
CA GLY A 56 -23.06 -24.23 -7.81
C GLY A 56 -22.53 -24.13 -6.39
N LEU A 57 -21.78 -23.07 -6.07
CA LEU A 57 -20.93 -23.02 -4.87
C LEU A 57 -20.81 -21.59 -4.34
N SER A 58 -20.75 -21.42 -3.01
CA SER A 58 -20.54 -20.12 -2.37
C SER A 58 -19.08 -19.67 -2.55
N PRO A 59 -18.79 -18.40 -2.88
CA PRO A 59 -17.44 -17.91 -3.06
C PRO A 59 -16.77 -17.70 -1.70
N ALA A 60 -17.52 -17.39 -0.63
CA ALA A 60 -17.04 -17.37 0.74
C ALA A 60 -16.56 -18.76 1.18
N GLN A 61 -17.29 -19.81 0.81
CA GLN A 61 -16.85 -21.20 1.04
C GLN A 61 -15.58 -21.50 0.24
N LEU A 62 -15.52 -21.14 -1.06
CA LEU A 62 -14.33 -21.38 -1.89
C LEU A 62 -13.11 -20.58 -1.43
N ALA A 63 -13.30 -19.35 -0.95
CA ALA A 63 -12.24 -18.53 -0.36
C ALA A 63 -11.74 -19.15 0.96
N THR A 64 -12.66 -19.63 1.80
CA THR A 64 -12.30 -20.37 3.02
C THR A 64 -11.52 -21.65 2.68
N VAL A 65 -11.96 -22.42 1.68
CA VAL A 65 -11.20 -23.59 1.21
C VAL A 65 -9.83 -23.17 0.69
N SER A 66 -9.71 -22.06 -0.03
CA SER A 66 -8.43 -21.57 -0.56
C SER A 66 -7.44 -21.16 0.55
N VAL A 67 -7.94 -20.60 1.65
CA VAL A 67 -7.13 -20.33 2.86
C VAL A 67 -6.71 -21.64 3.51
N LEU A 68 -7.64 -22.56 3.78
CA LEU A 68 -7.34 -23.85 4.42
C LEU A 68 -6.39 -24.69 3.57
N GLN A 69 -6.60 -24.70 2.26
CA GLN A 69 -5.72 -25.37 1.30
C GLN A 69 -4.30 -24.85 1.42
N PHE A 70 -4.12 -23.53 1.51
CA PHE A 70 -2.80 -22.92 1.66
C PHE A 70 -2.17 -23.23 3.02
N LEU A 71 -2.91 -23.05 4.12
CA LEU A 71 -2.41 -23.26 5.47
C LEU A 71 -2.02 -24.72 5.74
N LEU A 72 -2.75 -25.65 5.14
CA LEU A 72 -2.55 -27.10 5.32
C LEU A 72 -1.75 -27.72 4.17
N GLU A 73 -1.16 -26.90 3.29
CA GLU A 73 -0.32 -27.31 2.15
C GLU A 73 -0.97 -28.38 1.25
N LEU A 74 -2.28 -28.26 1.00
CA LEU A 74 -3.05 -29.24 0.24
C LEU A 74 -3.02 -28.94 -1.27
N SER A 75 -2.90 -29.98 -2.08
CA SER A 75 -3.26 -29.88 -3.51
C SER A 75 -4.76 -29.67 -3.72
N ASP A 76 -5.17 -29.25 -4.90
CA ASP A 76 -6.60 -29.03 -5.23
C ASP A 76 -7.45 -30.28 -5.00
N ARG A 77 -6.89 -31.45 -5.33
CA ARG A 77 -7.54 -32.74 -5.13
C ARG A 77 -7.69 -33.04 -3.65
N GLN A 78 -6.63 -32.87 -2.87
CA GLN A 78 -6.66 -33.09 -1.42
C GLN A 78 -7.61 -32.10 -0.72
N ALA A 79 -7.68 -30.86 -1.16
CA ALA A 79 -8.62 -29.87 -0.63
C ALA A 79 -10.07 -30.27 -0.94
N ALA A 80 -10.38 -30.62 -2.19
CA ALA A 80 -11.72 -31.07 -2.56
C ALA A 80 -12.12 -32.39 -1.86
N GLU A 81 -11.19 -33.32 -1.70
CA GLU A 81 -11.39 -34.54 -0.90
C GLU A 81 -11.58 -34.25 0.59
N SER A 82 -10.85 -33.26 1.14
CA SER A 82 -11.02 -32.80 2.51
C SER A 82 -12.43 -32.23 2.74
N VAL A 83 -12.94 -31.41 1.80
CA VAL A 83 -14.33 -30.91 1.83
C VAL A 83 -15.36 -32.05 1.78
N ARG A 84 -15.07 -33.14 1.07
CA ARG A 84 -15.97 -34.29 0.95
C ARG A 84 -15.97 -35.17 2.20
N ASN A 85 -14.78 -35.48 2.72
CA ASN A 85 -14.60 -36.60 3.64
C ASN A 85 -14.31 -36.16 5.09
N ARG A 86 -13.82 -34.93 5.30
CA ARG A 86 -13.42 -34.49 6.64
C ARG A 86 -14.51 -33.68 7.32
N ILE A 87 -14.89 -34.14 8.50
CA ILE A 87 -15.92 -33.51 9.33
C ILE A 87 -15.55 -32.07 9.74
N ASP A 88 -14.26 -31.80 9.94
CA ASP A 88 -13.78 -30.47 10.35
C ASP A 88 -13.86 -29.45 9.19
N PHE A 89 -13.66 -29.87 7.94
CA PHE A 89 -13.90 -29.04 6.76
C PHE A 89 -15.40 -28.76 6.56
N LYS A 90 -16.27 -29.76 6.76
CA LYS A 90 -17.73 -29.56 6.73
C LYS A 90 -18.17 -28.54 7.78
N TYR A 91 -17.63 -28.63 8.99
CA TYR A 91 -17.84 -27.65 10.05
C TYR A 91 -17.36 -26.26 9.65
N ALA A 92 -16.13 -26.16 9.12
CA ALA A 92 -15.52 -24.90 8.76
C ALA A 92 -16.31 -24.14 7.67
N LEU A 93 -16.96 -24.88 6.78
CA LEU A 93 -17.71 -24.35 5.64
C LEU A 93 -19.22 -24.23 5.90
N ALA A 94 -19.68 -24.55 7.11
CA ALA A 94 -21.11 -24.61 7.46
C ALA A 94 -21.93 -25.51 6.51
N MET A 95 -21.39 -26.69 6.17
CA MET A 95 -22.01 -27.64 5.25
C MET A 95 -22.71 -28.78 5.99
N ASP A 96 -23.76 -29.32 5.36
CA ASP A 96 -24.35 -30.60 5.76
C ASP A 96 -23.36 -31.76 5.57
N LEU A 97 -23.50 -32.79 6.41
CA LEU A 97 -22.65 -33.99 6.34
C LEU A 97 -22.82 -34.76 5.02
N GLU A 98 -24.01 -34.70 4.43
CA GLU A 98 -24.37 -35.39 3.20
C GLU A 98 -23.98 -34.60 1.94
N ASP A 99 -23.51 -33.35 2.08
CA ASP A 99 -23.14 -32.54 0.92
C ASP A 99 -21.97 -33.21 0.15
N PRO A 100 -22.07 -33.43 -1.17
CA PRO A 100 -21.05 -34.16 -1.95
C PRO A 100 -19.74 -33.38 -2.19
N GLY A 101 -19.71 -32.10 -1.80
CA GLY A 101 -18.63 -31.17 -2.10
C GLY A 101 -18.61 -30.77 -3.57
N PHE A 102 -17.40 -30.55 -4.10
CA PHE A 102 -17.20 -30.11 -5.48
C PHE A 102 -16.03 -30.84 -6.17
N HIS A 103 -15.93 -30.66 -7.49
CA HIS A 103 -14.81 -31.18 -8.27
C HIS A 103 -13.58 -30.28 -8.14
N HIS A 104 -12.40 -30.84 -7.90
CA HIS A 104 -11.15 -30.09 -7.65
C HIS A 104 -10.82 -28.98 -8.66
N GLY A 105 -11.17 -29.15 -9.94
CA GLY A 105 -10.96 -28.12 -10.97
C GLY A 105 -11.62 -26.77 -10.69
N VAL A 106 -12.67 -26.74 -9.86
CA VAL A 106 -13.31 -25.52 -9.37
C VAL A 106 -12.30 -24.60 -8.65
N LEU A 107 -11.38 -25.17 -7.86
CA LEU A 107 -10.41 -24.36 -7.12
C LEU A 107 -9.36 -23.73 -8.02
N ALA A 108 -8.99 -24.40 -9.11
CA ALA A 108 -8.08 -23.83 -10.11
C ALA A 108 -8.71 -22.59 -10.75
N ASP A 109 -9.93 -22.73 -11.29
CA ASP A 109 -10.67 -21.63 -11.92
C ASP A 109 -10.94 -20.47 -10.94
N PHE A 110 -11.17 -20.78 -9.66
CA PHE A 110 -11.44 -19.78 -8.63
C PHE A 110 -10.19 -18.96 -8.25
N ARG A 111 -9.00 -19.56 -8.30
CA ARG A 111 -7.74 -18.93 -7.86
C ARG A 111 -7.05 -18.05 -8.89
N ASP A 112 -7.47 -18.08 -10.15
CA ASP A 112 -6.84 -17.25 -11.19
C ASP A 112 -7.13 -15.75 -11.02
N GLY A 113 -8.03 -15.36 -10.10
CA GLY A 113 -8.30 -13.97 -9.76
C GLY A 113 -7.23 -13.31 -8.88
N GLU A 114 -6.76 -12.13 -9.29
CA GLU A 114 -5.79 -11.30 -8.57
C GLU A 114 -6.25 -10.98 -7.14
N GLN A 115 -7.54 -10.72 -6.95
CA GLN A 115 -8.14 -10.37 -5.66
C GLN A 115 -8.03 -11.53 -4.65
N LEU A 116 -8.21 -12.77 -5.09
CA LEU A 116 -8.08 -13.92 -4.21
C LEU A 116 -6.62 -14.20 -3.85
N GLN A 117 -5.69 -13.99 -4.78
CA GLN A 117 -4.25 -14.09 -4.47
C GLN A 117 -3.84 -13.00 -3.46
N ALA A 118 -4.35 -11.78 -3.62
CA ALA A 118 -4.15 -10.70 -2.66
C ALA A 118 -4.75 -11.07 -1.29
N LEU A 119 -5.92 -11.69 -1.24
CA LEU A 119 -6.56 -12.15 0.00
C LEU A 119 -5.72 -13.22 0.72
N ARG A 120 -5.21 -14.22 -0.01
CA ARG A 120 -4.31 -15.24 0.53
C ARG A 120 -3.02 -14.63 1.08
N GLN A 121 -2.45 -13.67 0.34
CA GLN A 121 -1.27 -12.95 0.77
C GLN A 121 -1.55 -12.11 2.03
N ILE A 122 -2.67 -11.39 2.08
CA ILE A 122 -3.10 -10.64 3.28
C ILE A 122 -3.23 -11.60 4.47
N PHE A 123 -3.79 -12.79 4.27
CA PHE A 123 -3.94 -13.78 5.33
C PHE A 123 -2.58 -14.18 5.92
N VAL A 124 -1.62 -14.61 5.09
CA VAL A 124 -0.30 -15.05 5.58
C VAL A 124 0.55 -13.92 6.16
N GLN A 125 0.34 -12.68 5.70
CA GLN A 125 0.99 -11.50 6.25
C GLN A 125 0.52 -11.18 7.68
N ASN A 126 -0.72 -11.52 8.02
CA ASN A 126 -1.33 -11.16 9.31
C ASN A 126 -1.48 -12.35 10.26
N TYR A 127 -1.43 -13.59 9.77
CA TYR A 127 -1.60 -14.80 10.58
C TYR A 127 -0.44 -15.78 10.41
N HIS A 128 -0.17 -16.55 11.45
CA HIS A 128 0.65 -17.76 11.42
C HIS A 128 -0.07 -18.87 12.19
N LEU A 129 0.33 -20.12 11.97
CA LEU A 129 -0.12 -21.22 12.82
C LEU A 129 0.79 -21.28 14.06
N ASP A 130 0.20 -21.41 15.24
CA ASP A 130 0.92 -21.68 16.48
C ASP A 130 1.28 -23.18 16.62
N ALA A 131 1.85 -23.56 17.76
CA ALA A 131 2.26 -24.95 18.02
C ALA A 131 1.09 -25.96 18.07
N ASP A 132 -0.15 -25.48 18.22
CA ASP A 132 -1.37 -26.29 18.23
C ASP A 132 -2.11 -26.22 16.88
N ASP A 133 -1.42 -25.77 15.82
CA ASP A 133 -1.95 -25.54 14.47
C ASP A 133 -3.14 -24.57 14.41
N ARG A 134 -3.19 -23.59 15.33
CA ARG A 134 -4.26 -22.58 15.39
C ARG A 134 -3.81 -21.26 14.77
N PRO A 135 -4.69 -20.58 14.02
CA PRO A 135 -4.38 -19.28 13.42
C PRO A 135 -4.20 -18.22 14.52
N LYS A 136 -2.98 -17.70 14.66
CA LYS A 136 -2.64 -16.61 15.58
C LYS A 136 -2.24 -15.36 14.78
N TRP A 137 -2.76 -14.21 15.20
CA TRP A 137 -2.37 -12.92 14.64
C TRP A 137 -0.86 -12.70 14.82
N ARG A 138 -0.20 -12.18 13.80
CA ARG A 138 1.22 -11.82 13.82
C ARG A 138 1.38 -10.48 14.52
N GLU A 139 2.06 -10.50 15.65
CA GLU A 139 2.58 -9.28 16.27
C GLU A 139 3.96 -8.94 15.71
N PRO A 140 4.36 -7.66 15.68
CA PRO A 140 5.68 -7.23 15.23
C PRO A 140 6.84 -7.98 15.93
N GLU A 141 6.66 -8.34 17.19
CA GLU A 141 7.67 -8.98 18.04
C GLU A 141 7.76 -10.51 17.84
N ASP A 142 6.67 -11.16 17.44
CA ASP A 142 6.56 -12.63 17.37
C ASP A 142 7.20 -13.17 16.08
N ALA A 143 6.69 -12.74 14.93
CA ALA A 143 7.00 -13.36 13.63
C ALA A 143 7.34 -12.33 12.54
N GLY A 144 7.42 -11.06 12.90
CA GLY A 144 7.65 -9.93 12.01
C GLY A 144 6.44 -9.63 11.11
N LEU A 145 6.24 -8.35 10.82
CA LEU A 145 5.29 -7.88 9.81
C LEU A 145 6.06 -7.43 8.56
N PRO A 146 5.51 -7.63 7.34
CA PRO A 146 6.11 -7.10 6.13
C PRO A 146 6.22 -5.57 6.23
N HIS A 147 7.29 -5.02 5.65
CA HIS A 147 7.44 -3.57 5.57
C HIS A 147 6.23 -2.95 4.83
N SER A 148 5.73 -1.82 5.31
CA SER A 148 4.49 -1.21 4.80
C SER A 148 4.53 -0.87 3.30
N ALA A 149 5.71 -0.72 2.72
CA ALA A 149 5.90 -0.53 1.27
C ALA A 149 5.52 -1.77 0.43
N ILE A 150 5.60 -2.97 1.03
CA ILE A 150 5.38 -4.25 0.34
C ILE A 150 4.04 -4.86 0.77
N ALA A 151 3.66 -4.68 2.05
CA ALA A 151 2.44 -5.25 2.62
C ALA A 151 1.18 -4.91 1.82
N ILE A 152 0.48 -5.92 1.33
CA ILE A 152 -0.85 -5.75 0.71
C ILE A 152 -1.87 -5.51 1.83
N VAL A 153 -2.72 -4.50 1.68
CA VAL A 153 -3.72 -4.12 2.72
C VAL A 153 -5.16 -4.14 2.21
N SER A 154 -5.37 -4.38 0.91
CA SER A 154 -6.68 -4.48 0.28
C SER A 154 -6.64 -5.52 -0.85
N PRO A 155 -7.63 -6.43 -0.95
CA PRO A 155 -7.75 -7.33 -2.10
C PRO A 155 -8.34 -6.62 -3.32
N TYR A 156 -8.96 -5.44 -3.15
CA TYR A 156 -9.58 -4.66 -4.24
C TYR A 156 -8.61 -3.66 -4.89
N ASP A 157 -7.70 -3.11 -4.10
CA ASP A 157 -6.64 -2.22 -4.57
C ASP A 157 -5.30 -2.75 -4.05
N ILE A 158 -4.67 -3.59 -4.88
CA ILE A 158 -3.36 -4.19 -4.55
C ILE A 158 -2.21 -3.18 -4.59
N SER A 159 -2.45 -1.93 -5.01
CA SER A 159 -1.50 -0.83 -4.96
C SER A 159 -1.60 -0.04 -3.64
N ALA A 160 -2.75 -0.09 -2.96
CA ALA A 160 -2.96 0.54 -1.66
C ALA A 160 -1.95 0.02 -0.62
N ARG A 161 -1.42 0.93 0.19
CA ARG A 161 -0.48 0.62 1.26
C ARG A 161 -0.87 1.36 2.53
N TYR A 162 -0.52 0.78 3.68
CA TYR A 162 -0.58 1.52 4.93
C TYR A 162 0.52 2.58 4.95
N ALA A 163 0.16 3.80 5.33
CA ALA A 163 1.11 4.88 5.53
C ALA A 163 0.78 5.68 6.79
N ARG A 164 1.82 6.34 7.30
CA ARG A 164 1.73 7.28 8.40
C ARG A 164 2.62 8.49 8.11
N ARG A 165 2.05 9.68 8.18
CA ARG A 165 2.77 10.97 8.05
C ARG A 165 2.34 11.85 9.22
N GLY A 166 3.27 12.12 10.13
CA GLY A 166 2.95 12.77 11.41
C GLY A 166 1.96 11.94 12.24
N GLU A 167 0.82 12.54 12.55
CA GLU A 167 -0.29 11.89 13.27
C GLU A 167 -1.28 11.19 12.35
N THR A 168 -1.33 11.57 11.07
CA THR A 168 -2.24 10.99 10.08
C THR A 168 -1.81 9.58 9.69
N ARG A 169 -2.77 8.65 9.70
CA ARG A 169 -2.62 7.24 9.30
C ARG A 169 -3.71 6.90 8.30
N TRP A 170 -3.37 6.20 7.22
CA TRP A 170 -4.33 5.78 6.21
C TRP A 170 -3.88 4.50 5.50
N LYS A 171 -4.81 3.86 4.80
CA LYS A 171 -4.56 2.77 3.86
C LYS A 171 -5.02 3.23 2.49
N GLY A 172 -4.11 3.30 1.52
CA GLY A 172 -4.46 3.79 0.19
C GLY A 172 -3.24 4.20 -0.61
N CYS A 173 -3.47 5.17 -1.50
CA CYS A 173 -2.44 5.84 -2.27
C CYS A 173 -2.13 7.21 -1.66
N LEU A 174 -1.19 7.92 -2.26
CA LEU A 174 -0.95 9.33 -2.00
C LEU A 174 -1.10 10.08 -3.32
N ALA A 175 -1.94 11.11 -3.34
CA ALA A 175 -2.09 11.98 -4.48
C ALA A 175 -1.08 13.12 -4.39
N HIS A 176 -0.40 13.41 -5.50
CA HIS A 176 0.45 14.57 -5.69
C HIS A 176 -0.28 15.48 -6.67
N VAL A 177 -0.69 16.66 -6.20
CA VAL A 177 -1.48 17.61 -6.99
C VAL A 177 -0.58 18.77 -7.36
N THR A 178 -0.52 19.08 -8.65
CA THR A 178 0.14 20.28 -9.17
C THR A 178 -0.92 21.23 -9.70
N GLU A 179 -0.86 22.50 -9.31
CA GLU A 179 -1.75 23.55 -9.82
C GLU A 179 -0.96 24.79 -10.25
N THR A 180 -1.54 25.62 -11.12
CA THR A 180 -1.03 26.98 -11.36
C THR A 180 -1.24 27.87 -10.14
N CYS A 181 -0.40 28.88 -9.95
CA CYS A 181 -0.49 29.79 -8.80
C CYS A 181 -0.09 31.24 -9.14
N ASP A 182 -0.43 31.71 -10.34
CA ASP A 182 -0.18 33.11 -10.73
C ASP A 182 -1.21 34.05 -10.08
N GLN A 183 -0.76 35.19 -9.56
CA GLN A 183 -1.55 36.08 -8.69
C GLN A 183 -2.86 36.60 -9.33
N ASP A 184 -2.87 36.78 -10.65
CA ASP A 184 -3.99 37.40 -11.38
C ASP A 184 -4.86 36.38 -12.13
N SER A 185 -4.76 35.09 -11.77
CA SER A 185 -5.50 34.02 -12.44
C SER A 185 -6.01 32.98 -11.44
N PRO A 186 -7.11 32.26 -11.75
CA PRO A 186 -7.51 31.12 -10.93
C PRO A 186 -6.42 30.03 -10.97
N ASN A 187 -6.24 29.37 -9.83
CA ASN A 187 -5.41 28.16 -9.76
C ASN A 187 -6.11 27.04 -10.54
N VAL A 188 -5.38 26.40 -11.46
CA VAL A 188 -5.85 25.29 -12.28
C VAL A 188 -4.97 24.08 -12.02
N ILE A 189 -5.58 22.95 -11.67
CA ILE A 189 -4.87 21.68 -11.51
C ILE A 189 -4.31 21.25 -12.88
N THR A 190 -2.99 21.16 -13.00
CA THR A 190 -2.27 20.78 -14.22
C THR A 190 -1.82 19.32 -14.21
N ASP A 191 -1.65 18.73 -13.02
CA ASP A 191 -1.35 17.32 -12.87
C ASP A 191 -1.88 16.73 -11.55
N VAL A 192 -2.33 15.48 -11.62
CA VAL A 192 -2.62 14.64 -10.46
C VAL A 192 -1.91 13.31 -10.67
N THR A 193 -0.88 13.06 -9.87
CA THR A 193 -0.12 11.81 -9.90
C THR A 193 -0.38 11.03 -8.62
N THR A 194 -0.77 9.77 -8.72
CA THR A 194 -0.97 8.88 -7.56
C THR A 194 0.21 7.93 -7.38
N THR A 195 0.76 7.85 -6.17
CA THR A 195 1.80 6.88 -5.81
C THR A 195 1.35 5.98 -4.67
N LYS A 196 2.05 4.87 -4.45
CA LYS A 196 1.85 4.07 -3.22
C LYS A 196 2.14 4.95 -2.02
N ALA A 197 1.28 4.92 -1.01
CA ALA A 197 1.33 5.89 0.09
C ALA A 197 2.69 6.01 0.85
N PRO A 198 3.52 4.94 0.99
CA PRO A 198 4.85 5.03 1.60
C PRO A 198 5.92 5.70 0.74
N VAL A 199 5.65 5.99 -0.53
CA VAL A 199 6.62 6.65 -1.41
C VAL A 199 6.90 8.05 -0.88
N HIS A 200 8.18 8.41 -0.82
CA HIS A 200 8.62 9.75 -0.45
C HIS A 200 8.35 10.73 -1.58
N ASP A 201 7.93 11.95 -1.22
CA ASP A 201 7.58 13.01 -2.18
C ASP A 201 8.74 13.34 -3.14
N THR A 202 9.99 13.32 -2.65
CA THR A 202 11.19 13.49 -3.49
C THR A 202 11.29 12.48 -4.62
N ASN A 203 10.73 11.27 -4.44
CA ASN A 203 10.77 10.21 -5.45
C ASN A 203 9.60 10.32 -6.44
N ALA A 204 8.52 11.03 -6.07
CA ALA A 204 7.39 11.27 -6.96
C ALA A 204 7.65 12.43 -7.93
N LEU A 205 8.39 13.46 -7.50
CA LEU A 205 8.60 14.69 -8.27
C LEU A 205 9.14 14.48 -9.70
N PRO A 206 10.15 13.62 -9.96
CA PRO A 206 10.65 13.43 -11.33
C PRO A 206 9.58 12.93 -12.31
N GLY A 207 8.69 12.03 -11.84
CA GLY A 207 7.57 11.54 -12.65
C GLY A 207 6.55 12.64 -12.95
N ILE A 208 6.24 13.48 -11.95
CA ILE A 208 5.35 14.63 -12.11
C ILE A 208 5.90 15.61 -13.15
N LEU A 209 7.20 15.93 -13.08
CA LEU A 209 7.84 16.82 -14.05
C LEU A 209 7.84 16.25 -15.46
N THR A 210 8.07 14.94 -15.61
CA THR A 210 7.97 14.25 -16.90
C THR A 210 6.54 14.35 -17.47
N ASN A 211 5.52 14.09 -16.64
CA ASN A 211 4.12 14.20 -17.05
C ASN A 211 3.76 15.62 -17.51
N LEU A 212 4.28 16.64 -16.84
CA LEU A 212 4.08 18.04 -17.22
C LEU A 212 4.83 18.39 -18.51
N GLU A 213 6.04 17.88 -18.70
CA GLU A 213 6.82 18.05 -19.93
C GLU A 213 6.08 17.48 -21.14
N ASP A 214 5.59 16.23 -21.02
CA ASP A 214 4.86 15.53 -22.07
C ASP A 214 3.59 16.28 -22.50
N ARG A 215 2.98 17.04 -21.59
CA ARG A 215 1.78 17.86 -21.83
C ARG A 215 2.10 19.29 -22.24
N ASN A 216 3.38 19.68 -22.34
CA ASN A 216 3.84 21.06 -22.54
C ASN A 216 3.34 22.04 -21.45
N LEU A 217 3.26 21.56 -20.21
CA LEU A 217 2.81 22.31 -19.02
C LEU A 217 3.94 22.56 -18.02
N LEU A 218 5.20 22.36 -18.43
CA LEU A 218 6.35 22.59 -17.58
C LEU A 218 6.52 24.08 -17.24
N SER A 219 6.62 24.40 -15.95
CA SER A 219 6.78 25.76 -15.45
C SER A 219 8.26 26.16 -15.36
N LYS A 220 8.55 27.47 -15.49
CA LYS A 220 9.91 27.98 -15.23
C LYS A 220 10.28 27.91 -13.74
N GLU A 221 9.31 28.17 -12.88
CA GLU A 221 9.42 28.05 -11.43
C GLU A 221 8.35 27.11 -10.90
N HIS A 222 8.80 26.09 -10.16
CA HIS A 222 7.93 25.08 -9.58
C HIS A 222 8.07 25.17 -8.06
N PHE A 223 7.00 25.64 -7.43
CA PHE A 223 6.87 25.76 -5.99
C PHE A 223 6.53 24.40 -5.40
N VAL A 224 7.21 23.99 -4.34
CA VAL A 224 6.97 22.70 -3.71
C VAL A 224 7.05 22.79 -2.20
N ASP A 225 6.26 21.93 -1.55
CA ASP A 225 6.41 21.65 -0.13
C ASP A 225 7.80 21.07 0.19
N GLY A 226 8.23 21.23 1.44
CA GLY A 226 9.56 20.77 1.88
C GLY A 226 9.78 19.27 1.74
N GLY A 227 8.72 18.47 1.61
CA GLY A 227 8.79 17.03 1.33
C GLY A 227 9.36 16.71 -0.05
N TYR A 228 9.12 17.56 -1.05
CA TYR A 228 9.59 17.38 -2.42
C TYR A 228 10.97 17.99 -2.68
N LEU A 229 11.59 18.61 -1.67
CA LEU A 229 12.81 19.39 -1.87
C LEU A 229 14.04 18.75 -1.20
N SER A 230 15.08 18.54 -2.00
CA SER A 230 16.45 18.35 -1.51
C SER A 230 17.43 19.14 -2.37
N VAL A 231 18.62 19.44 -1.86
CA VAL A 231 19.65 20.17 -2.62
C VAL A 231 20.05 19.41 -3.89
N ALA A 232 20.20 18.09 -3.79
CA ALA A 232 20.51 17.23 -4.92
C ALA A 232 19.39 17.26 -5.97
N LEU A 233 18.14 17.08 -5.53
CA LEU A 233 16.98 17.09 -6.42
C LEU A 233 16.79 18.45 -7.11
N LYS A 234 16.99 19.57 -6.39
CA LYS A 234 16.95 20.91 -6.97
C LYS A 234 18.00 21.09 -8.08
N GLN A 235 19.22 20.59 -7.90
CA GLN A 235 20.27 20.66 -8.93
C GLN A 235 19.96 19.75 -10.11
N GLN A 236 19.43 18.56 -9.85
CA GLN A 236 19.04 17.61 -10.88
C GLN A 236 17.93 18.17 -11.77
N VAL A 237 16.82 18.62 -11.17
CA VAL A 237 15.66 19.20 -11.87
C VAL A 237 16.05 20.40 -12.74
N ALA A 238 16.92 21.28 -12.23
CA ALA A 238 17.41 22.42 -13.00
C ALA A 238 18.29 22.01 -14.20
N ARG A 239 19.00 20.87 -14.12
CA ARG A 239 19.85 20.36 -15.20
C ARG A 239 19.05 19.59 -16.25
N GLU A 240 18.14 18.75 -15.80
CA GLU A 240 17.39 17.81 -16.65
C GLU A 240 16.20 18.50 -17.33
N HIS A 241 15.43 19.29 -16.58
CA HIS A 241 14.19 19.90 -17.08
C HIS A 241 14.27 21.43 -17.23
N GLY A 242 15.37 22.07 -16.80
CA GLY A 242 15.49 23.53 -16.85
C GLY A 242 14.55 24.28 -15.88
N VAL A 243 14.00 23.58 -14.89
CA VAL A 243 13.00 24.11 -13.94
C VAL A 243 13.67 24.61 -12.67
N GLY A 244 13.28 25.81 -12.23
CA GLY A 244 13.66 26.36 -10.92
C GLY A 244 12.77 25.80 -9.81
N LEU A 245 13.30 24.87 -9.01
CA LEU A 245 12.57 24.34 -7.86
C LEU A 245 12.67 25.30 -6.65
N VAL A 246 11.51 25.76 -6.17
CA VAL A 246 11.38 26.76 -5.08
C VAL A 246 10.60 26.14 -3.92
N GLY A 247 11.13 26.19 -2.71
CA GLY A 247 10.47 25.62 -1.54
C GLY A 247 11.36 25.64 -0.31
N PRO A 248 10.81 25.28 0.88
CA PRO A 248 11.59 25.24 2.10
C PRO A 248 12.51 24.01 2.12
N ILE A 249 13.81 24.22 2.31
CA ILE A 249 14.75 23.12 2.57
C ILE A 249 14.64 22.75 4.05
N LEU A 250 13.99 21.61 4.32
CA LEU A 250 13.81 21.09 5.68
C LEU A 250 15.16 20.78 6.33
N ALA A 251 15.33 21.21 7.58
CA ALA A 251 16.46 20.80 8.39
C ALA A 251 16.29 19.30 8.73
N ARG A 252 17.14 18.43 8.16
CA ARG A 252 17.14 17.01 8.52
C ARG A 252 17.74 16.83 9.91
N SER A 253 16.90 16.46 10.86
CA SER A 253 17.35 15.92 12.16
C SER A 253 17.60 14.42 12.01
N THR A 254 18.86 14.01 11.93
CA THR A 254 19.23 12.59 11.98
C THR A 254 19.34 12.13 13.44
N ARG A 255 19.25 10.82 13.71
CA ARG A 255 19.56 10.29 15.06
C ARG A 255 20.94 10.72 15.56
N GLN A 256 21.90 10.89 14.65
CA GLN A 256 23.23 11.42 14.97
C GLN A 256 23.20 12.92 15.29
N SER A 257 22.42 13.72 14.58
CA SER A 257 22.34 15.16 14.85
C SER A 257 21.69 15.45 16.21
N ARG A 258 20.78 14.59 16.69
CA ARG A 258 20.20 14.67 18.05
C ARG A 258 21.20 14.42 19.18
N LYS A 259 22.37 13.83 18.89
CA LYS A 259 23.44 13.63 19.88
C LYS A 259 24.35 14.86 20.06
N GLY A 260 24.08 15.97 19.35
CA GLY A 260 24.84 17.23 19.47
C GLY A 260 26.26 17.20 18.90
N THR A 261 26.65 16.12 18.20
CA THR A 261 28.01 15.95 17.66
C THR A 261 28.18 16.46 16.23
N VAL A 262 27.15 17.10 15.65
CA VAL A 262 27.14 17.57 14.26
C VAL A 262 26.71 19.03 14.21
N PHE A 263 27.37 19.83 13.37
CA PHE A 263 26.96 21.22 13.12
C PHE A 263 25.77 21.27 12.16
N HIS A 264 24.72 21.96 12.56
CA HIS A 264 23.54 22.24 11.73
C HIS A 264 23.78 23.46 10.83
N ARG A 265 22.99 23.62 9.75
CA ARG A 265 23.06 24.78 8.85
C ARG A 265 22.97 26.11 9.61
N GLU A 266 22.10 26.18 10.61
CA GLU A 266 21.88 27.37 11.45
C GLU A 266 23.14 27.79 12.24
N ALA A 267 24.10 26.90 12.40
CA ALA A 267 25.35 27.20 13.09
C ALA A 267 26.36 27.96 12.20
N PHE A 268 26.09 28.07 10.89
CA PHE A 268 26.91 28.80 9.93
C PHE A 268 26.30 30.19 9.65
N THR A 269 27.15 31.21 9.67
CA THR A 269 26.78 32.58 9.26
C THR A 269 27.13 32.76 7.79
N ILE A 270 26.15 33.13 6.97
CA ILE A 270 26.35 33.40 5.54
C ILE A 270 26.25 34.91 5.33
N ASP A 271 27.34 35.50 4.85
CA ASP A 271 27.36 36.86 4.33
C ASP A 271 27.17 36.80 2.82
N TRP A 272 25.96 37.16 2.37
CA TRP A 272 25.59 37.12 0.97
C TRP A 272 26.28 38.22 0.15
N ASP A 273 26.54 39.38 0.75
CA ASP A 273 27.17 40.51 0.09
C ASP A 273 28.65 40.24 -0.15
N ALA A 274 29.34 39.70 0.85
CA ALA A 274 30.75 39.30 0.74
C ALA A 274 30.93 37.94 0.06
N GLN A 275 29.85 37.21 -0.23
CA GLN A 275 29.86 35.81 -0.70
C GLN A 275 30.72 34.90 0.20
N GLN A 276 30.63 35.10 1.52
CA GLN A 276 31.42 34.37 2.51
C GLN A 276 30.54 33.52 3.42
N VAL A 277 31.04 32.34 3.78
CA VAL A 277 30.41 31.47 4.79
C VAL A 277 31.37 31.29 5.94
N THR A 278 30.89 31.55 7.15
CA THR A 278 31.64 31.39 8.40
C THR A 278 31.09 30.21 9.18
N CYS A 279 31.96 29.28 9.55
CA CYS A 279 31.58 28.09 10.31
C CYS A 279 31.55 28.37 11.83
N PRO A 280 30.93 27.48 12.64
CA PRO A 280 30.83 27.62 14.10
C PRO A 280 32.18 27.73 14.83
N ARG A 281 33.28 27.35 14.18
CA ARG A 281 34.66 27.49 14.68
C ARG A 281 35.35 28.77 14.19
N ALA A 282 34.57 29.76 13.75
CA ALA A 282 35.04 31.07 13.27
C ALA A 282 36.03 30.99 12.10
N ARG A 283 35.93 29.96 11.25
CA ARG A 283 36.68 29.90 9.99
C ARG A 283 35.78 30.32 8.85
N SER A 284 36.26 31.22 8.00
CA SER A 284 35.53 31.75 6.85
C SER A 284 36.09 31.20 5.54
N ALA A 285 35.19 30.90 4.61
CA ALA A 285 35.53 30.52 3.23
C ALA A 285 34.80 31.48 2.27
N ALA A 286 35.53 32.00 1.28
CA ALA A 286 34.95 32.80 0.20
C ALA A 286 34.50 31.89 -0.94
N GLY A 287 33.29 32.13 -1.45
CA GLY A 287 32.77 31.42 -2.61
C GLY A 287 33.59 31.74 -3.86
N GLY A 288 34.20 30.73 -4.48
CA GLY A 288 34.73 30.86 -5.83
C GLY A 288 33.57 31.19 -6.79
N ARG A 289 33.78 32.16 -7.70
CA ARG A 289 32.74 32.66 -8.63
C ARG A 289 32.03 31.50 -9.33
N HIS A 290 30.80 31.18 -8.91
CA HIS A 290 29.87 30.49 -9.79
C HIS A 290 29.43 31.51 -10.84
N ARG A 291 29.82 31.32 -12.10
CA ARG A 291 29.27 32.08 -13.22
C ARG A 291 27.76 31.76 -13.29
N PRO A 292 26.85 32.72 -13.07
CA PRO A 292 25.46 32.52 -13.41
C PRO A 292 25.41 32.39 -14.94
N ARG A 293 24.77 31.35 -15.45
CA ARG A 293 24.38 31.31 -16.86
C ARG A 293 23.30 32.38 -17.01
N SER A 294 23.53 33.37 -17.87
CA SER A 294 22.57 34.46 -18.11
C SER A 294 21.18 33.89 -18.43
N PRO A 295 20.10 34.40 -17.83
CA PRO A 295 18.76 33.99 -18.21
C PRO A 295 18.49 34.45 -19.66
N PRO A 296 17.76 33.67 -20.47
CA PRO A 296 17.27 34.19 -21.74
C PRO A 296 16.31 35.34 -21.45
N THR A 297 16.64 36.51 -21.99
CA THR A 297 15.82 37.71 -21.97
C THR A 297 14.56 37.48 -22.81
N SER A 298 13.41 37.31 -22.16
CA SER A 298 12.08 37.76 -22.59
C SER A 298 11.00 37.26 -21.61
N THR A 299 10.21 38.21 -21.10
CA THR A 299 8.88 37.97 -20.50
C THR A 299 7.89 37.59 -21.61
N PRO A 300 6.92 36.71 -21.34
CA PRO A 300 5.86 36.94 -20.35
C PRO A 300 6.09 36.16 -19.06
N SER A 301 5.34 36.50 -18.02
CA SER A 301 5.15 35.66 -16.84
C SER A 301 4.77 34.25 -17.31
N SER A 302 5.72 33.32 -17.23
CA SER A 302 5.45 31.91 -17.49
C SER A 302 4.75 31.35 -16.25
N PRO A 303 3.76 30.47 -16.44
CA PRO A 303 2.92 30.04 -15.34
C PRO A 303 3.76 29.42 -14.25
N ARG A 304 3.56 29.89 -13.02
CA ARG A 304 4.11 29.26 -11.82
C ARG A 304 3.18 28.12 -11.44
N THR A 305 3.76 27.02 -10.98
CA THR A 305 2.98 25.92 -10.45
C THR A 305 3.42 25.55 -9.05
N THR A 306 2.48 25.11 -8.22
CA THR A 306 2.71 24.59 -6.87
C THR A 306 2.33 23.12 -6.80
N ALA A 307 3.15 22.31 -6.13
CA ALA A 307 2.88 20.89 -5.89
C ALA A 307 2.81 20.56 -4.40
N ALA A 308 1.74 19.87 -4.02
CA ALA A 308 1.46 19.42 -2.66
C ALA A 308 1.01 17.95 -2.66
N SER A 309 1.22 17.25 -1.55
CA SER A 309 0.75 15.87 -1.36
C SER A 309 -0.54 15.84 -0.54
N VAL A 310 -1.53 15.04 -0.95
CA VAL A 310 -2.81 14.86 -0.27
C VAL A 310 -3.04 13.36 0.03
N PRO A 311 -3.34 12.99 1.29
CA PRO A 311 -3.62 11.60 1.67
C PRO A 311 -4.96 11.09 1.14
#